data_AF-A0A2V9KPS8-F1
#
_entry.id   AF-A0A2V9KPS8-F1
#
_cell.length_a   1.000
_cell.length_b   1.000
_cell.length_c   1.000
_cell.angle_alpha   90.00
_cell.angle_beta   90.00
_cell.angle_gamma   90.00
#
_symmetry.space_group_name_H-M   'P 1'
#
loop_
_entity.id
_entity.type
_entity.pdbx_description
1 polymer ?
#
loop_
_entity_poly.entity_id
_entity_poly.type
_entity_poly.pdbx_seq_one_letter_code
_entity_poly.pdbx_strand_id
1 'polypeptide(L)' 'RLQDELAGTENRIAVERRRYNEAVQDYNTYVGLFPNNIFATWSGFQRNNNYFKAPEAARQAPHVEFPAAKR' A
#
# COMPACT_ATOMS: atom_id res chain seq x y z
N ARG A 1 -3.89 -25.35 -3.52
CA ARG A 1 -3.04 -25.23 -2.30
C ARG A 1 -1.99 -24.12 -2.46
N LEU A 2 -0.95 -24.29 -3.29
CA LEU A 2 0.05 -23.21 -3.49
C LEU A 2 -0.56 -21.92 -4.08
N GLN A 3 -1.53 -22.03 -4.99
CA GLN A 3 -2.27 -20.87 -5.49
C GLN A 3 -3.11 -20.18 -4.40
N ASP A 4 -3.67 -20.93 -3.47
CA ASP A 4 -4.48 -20.38 -2.37
C ASP A 4 -3.59 -19.63 -1.36
N GLU A 5 -2.40 -20.14 -1.09
CA GLU A 5 -1.40 -19.49 -0.23
C GLU A 5 -0.81 -18.22 -0.88
N LEU A 6 -0.57 -18.26 -2.19
CA LEU A 6 -0.16 -17.09 -2.96
C LEU A 6 -1.24 -16.01 -2.96
N ALA A 7 -2.49 -16.38 -3.25
CA ALA A 7 -3.62 -15.45 -3.19
C ALA A 7 -3.83 -14.87 -1.78
N GLY A 8 -3.65 -15.68 -0.73
CA GLY A 8 -3.68 -15.22 0.66
C GLY A 8 -2.57 -14.20 0.96
N THR A 9 -1.37 -14.42 0.43
CA THR A 9 -0.23 -13.51 0.59
C THR A 9 -0.44 -12.19 -0.16
N GLU A 10 -0.93 -12.26 -1.40
CA GLU A 10 -1.25 -11.08 -2.22
C GLU A 10 -2.34 -10.21 -1.58
N ASN A 11 -3.40 -10.83 -1.05
CA ASN A 11 -4.45 -10.13 -0.30
C ASN A 11 -3.88 -9.39 0.92
N ARG A 12 -2.96 -10.04 1.66
CA ARG A 12 -2.31 -9.40 2.81
C ARG A 12 -1.44 -8.21 2.38
N ILE A 13 -0.64 -8.36 1.32
CA ILE A 13 0.18 -7.25 0.79
C ILE A 13 -0.71 -6.07 0.35
N ALA A 14 -1.85 -6.35 -0.29
CA ALA A 14 -2.80 -5.32 -0.70
C ALA A 14 -3.39 -4.56 0.50
N VAL A 15 -3.75 -5.28 1.58
CA VAL A 15 -4.26 -4.69 2.82
C VAL A 15 -3.19 -3.83 3.50
N GLU A 16 -1.96 -4.32 3.66
CA GLU A 16 -0.88 -3.56 4.30
C GLU A 16 -0.50 -2.30 3.51
N ARG A 17 -0.48 -2.40 2.17
CA ARG A 17 -0.28 -1.24 1.29
C ARG A 17 -1.34 -0.17 1.53
N ARG A 18 -2.60 -0.57 1.62
CA ARG A 18 -3.71 0.34 1.88
C ARG A 18 -3.57 1.01 3.25
N ARG A 19 -3.31 0.23 4.30
CA ARG A 19 -3.11 0.74 5.68
C ARG A 19 -1.98 1.76 5.75
N TYR A 20 -0.85 1.50 5.08
CA TYR A 20 0.26 2.44 5.01
C TYR A 20 -0.15 3.76 4.34
N ASN A 21 -0.83 3.69 3.20
CA ASN A 21 -1.29 4.88 2.50
C ASN A 21 -2.31 5.69 3.31
N GLU A 22 -3.23 5.00 4.00
CA GLU A 22 -4.19 5.63 4.92
C GLU A 22 -3.44 6.35 6.05
N ALA A 23 -2.44 5.75 6.68
CA ALA A 23 -1.64 6.40 7.72
C ALA A 23 -0.91 7.66 7.21
N VAL A 24 -0.35 7.62 5.99
CA VAL A 24 0.29 8.79 5.36
C VAL A 24 -0.74 9.88 5.07
N GLN A 25 -1.94 9.50 4.63
CA GLN A 25 -3.04 10.43 4.37
C GLN A 25 -3.56 11.08 5.67
N ASP A 26 -3.73 10.31 6.74
CA ASP A 26 -4.18 10.80 8.04
C ASP A 26 -3.16 11.79 8.61
N TYR A 27 -1.87 11.45 8.54
CA TYR A 27 -0.79 12.38 8.90
C TYR A 27 -0.87 13.69 8.11
N ASN A 28 -0.99 13.60 6.77
CA ASN A 28 -1.08 14.77 5.90
C ASN A 28 -2.30 15.64 6.19
N THR A 29 -3.41 15.00 6.54
CA THR A 29 -4.64 15.68 6.93
C THR A 29 -4.44 16.37 8.28
N TYR A 30 -3.87 15.66 9.25
CA TYR A 30 -3.59 16.19 10.58
C TYR A 30 -2.68 17.42 10.54
N VAL A 31 -1.56 17.38 9.81
CA VAL A 31 -0.64 18.53 9.68
C VAL A 31 -1.15 19.61 8.73
N GLY A 32 -2.16 19.32 7.90
CA GLY A 32 -2.73 20.26 6.94
C GLY A 32 -3.92 21.06 7.46
N LEU A 33 -4.59 20.59 8.51
CA LEU A 33 -5.76 21.25 9.09
C LEU A 33 -5.38 22.35 10.09
N PHE A 34 -6.18 23.41 10.15
CA PHE A 34 -6.06 24.43 11.19
C PHE A 34 -6.51 23.84 12.54
N PRO A 35 -5.82 24.13 13.66
CA PRO A 35 -4.64 25.00 13.80
C PRO A 35 -3.30 24.29 13.61
N ASN A 36 -3.30 22.96 13.42
CA ASN A 36 -2.10 22.14 13.36
C ASN A 36 -1.14 22.55 12.25
N ASN A 37 -1.62 23.06 11.12
CA ASN A 37 -0.77 23.55 10.02
C ASN A 37 0.19 24.68 10.43
N ILE A 38 -0.21 25.53 11.37
CA ILE A 38 0.63 26.62 11.90
C ILE A 38 1.76 26.01 12.74
N PHE A 39 1.42 25.15 13.69
CA PHE A 39 2.40 24.47 14.54
C PHE A 39 3.33 23.56 13.73
N ALA A 40 2.79 22.83 12.75
CA ALA A 40 3.53 21.96 11.85
C ALA A 40 4.56 22.78 11.04
N THR A 41 4.15 23.92 10.46
CA THR A 41 5.08 24.78 9.72
C THR A 41 6.18 25.34 10.62
N TRP A 42 5.85 25.77 11.84
CA TRP A 42 6.84 26.30 12.79
C TRP A 42 7.82 25.24 13.30
N SER A 43 7.37 24.01 13.49
CA SER A 43 8.20 22.86 13.91
C SER A 43 8.86 22.11 12.75
N GLY A 44 8.63 22.53 11.50
CA GLY A 44 9.23 21.94 10.31
C GLY A 44 8.57 20.65 9.80
N PHE A 45 7.39 20.28 10.30
CA PHE A 45 6.62 19.16 9.77
C PHE A 45 5.95 19.56 8.45
N GLN A 46 6.13 18.72 7.42
CA GLN A 46 5.56 18.90 6.09
C GLN A 46 4.77 17.67 5.67
N ARG A 47 3.92 17.81 4.64
CA ARG A 47 3.18 16.68 4.07
C ARG A 47 4.17 15.60 3.57
N ASN A 48 3.88 14.36 3.91
CA ASN A 48 4.59 13.19 3.47
C ASN A 48 4.00 12.67 2.15
N ASN A 49 4.80 12.65 1.08
CA ASN A 49 4.39 12.19 -0.25
C ASN A 49 4.75 10.72 -0.53
N ASN A 50 5.28 10.00 0.47
CA ASN A 50 5.70 8.61 0.34
C ASN A 50 4.48 7.68 0.38
N TYR A 51 3.61 7.77 -0.62
CA TYR A 51 2.54 6.80 -0.80
C TYR A 51 3.11 5.55 -1.48
N PHE A 52 2.74 4.38 -0.97
CA PHE A 52 3.04 3.12 -1.63
C PHE A 52 2.11 2.95 -2.82
N LYS A 53 2.63 3.21 -4.02
CA LYS A 53 1.91 2.99 -5.28
C LYS A 53 2.05 1.53 -5.70
N ALA A 54 0.97 0.96 -6.23
CA ALA A 54 1.04 -0.35 -6.86
C ALA A 54 1.94 -0.25 -8.11
N PRO A 55 2.94 -1.13 -8.28
CA PRO A 55 3.66 -1.22 -9.55
C PRO A 55 2.66 -1.61 -10.66
N GLU A 56 2.78 -1.02 -11.84
CA GLU A 56 1.86 -1.30 -12.96
C GLU A 56 1.82 -2.80 -13.32
N ALA A 57 2.92 -3.51 -13.11
CA ALA A 57 3.02 -4.95 -13.27
C ALA A 57 2.04 -5.75 -12.37
N ALA A 58 1.66 -5.22 -11.20
CA ALA A 58 0.69 -5.88 -10.32
C ALA A 58 -0.77 -5.83 -10.85
N ARG A 59 -1.02 -5.13 -11.97
CA ARG A 59 -2.31 -5.20 -12.68
C ARG A 59 -2.42 -6.40 -13.62
N GLN A 60 -1.29 -7.03 -13.97
CA GLN A 60 -1.30 -8.23 -14.82
C GLN A 60 -1.44 -9.46 -13.92
N ALA A 61 -2.52 -10.23 -14.13
CA ALA A 61 -2.74 -11.48 -13.41
C ALA A 61 -1.60 -12.46 -13.73
N PRO A 62 -0.97 -13.11 -12.73
CA PRO A 62 0.13 -14.03 -12.97
C PRO A 62 -0.35 -15.24 -13.78
N HIS A 63 0.32 -15.53 -14.91
CA HIS A 63 0.07 -16.72 -15.71
C HIS A 63 0.78 -17.91 -15.05
N VAL A 64 0.02 -18.75 -14.35
CA VAL A 64 0.57 -19.95 -13.68
C VAL A 64 0.36 -21.17 -14.58
N GLU A 65 1.41 -21.62 -15.25
CA GLU A 65 1.42 -22.90 -15.96
C GLU A 65 1.71 -24.03 -14.97
N PHE A 66 0.75 -24.95 -14.80
CA PHE A 66 0.99 -26.18 -14.06
C PHE A 66 1.54 -27.25 -15.01
N PRO A 67 2.74 -27.83 -14.75
CA PRO A 67 3.19 -28.98 -15.51
C PRO A 67 2.24 -30.15 -15.24
N ALA A 68 1.67 -30.70 -16.31
CA ALA A 68 0.71 -31.79 -16.24
C ALA A 68 1.30 -33.00 -15.49
N ALA A 69 0.57 -33.49 -14.49
CA ALA A 69 0.90 -34.69 -13.76
C ALA A 69 1.07 -35.86 -14.75
N LYS A 70 2.30 -36.37 -14.88
CA LYS A 70 2.60 -37.59 -15.63
C LYS A 70 1.88 -38.75 -14.93
N ARG A 71 0.97 -39.39 -15.67
CA ARG A 71 0.31 -40.65 -15.31
C ARG A 71 1.32 -41.76 -15.11
#